data_AF-A0A660QEB5-F1
#
_entry.id   AF-A0A660QEB5-F1
#
_cell.length_a   1.000
_cell.length_b   1.000
_cell.length_c   1.000
_cell.angle_alpha   90.00
_cell.angle_beta   90.00
_cell.angle_gamma   90.00
#
_symmetry.space_group_name_H-M   'P 1'
#
loop_
_entity.id
_entity.type
_entity.pdbx_description
1 polymer ?
#
loop_
_entity_poly.entity_id
_entity_poly.type
_entity_poly.pdbx_seq_one_letter_code
_entity_poly.pdbx_strand_id
1 'polypeptide(L)'
;MSEKTWITKLPKVGIRPVIDGRYGGVRESLEDQVMAMAQSAADLITSALKYPNGEPVECVMADSCIGGVAEAAACAEKFDAENVGVSLTVTPCWCYGSETMDMDPLRPKAVWGFNGTERPGAVYLAAVLAAHAQKGLPAFGIYGRDVQDKGASIPDDVSEKLIRFAKAGLAVAMMKGKSYLSMGGCSMGIAGSIVDQPFFEDYLGMRVEVIDLSLFTHRMRDEIYDTEEYERALAWVKENCKEGEDTNCPKKTRSREKLDEEWEDSVKMAIITRDLMYGNDRLVELGHQEEARGHNAIASGFQGQRQWTDAFTNGDFL
;
A
#
# COMPACT_ATOMS: atom_id res chain seq x y z
N MET A 1 -9.17 11.90 15.50
CA MET A 1 -8.78 11.76 14.09
C MET A 1 -7.76 10.65 14.06
N SER A 2 -7.85 9.64 13.18
CA SER A 2 -6.78 8.65 13.09
C SER A 2 -5.49 9.39 12.74
N GLU A 3 -4.44 9.22 13.53
CA GLU A 3 -3.15 9.81 13.24
C GLU A 3 -2.73 9.41 11.82
N LYS A 4 -2.38 10.41 11.01
CA LYS A 4 -1.95 10.18 9.63
C LYS A 4 -0.65 9.40 9.67
N THR A 5 -0.73 8.11 9.38
CA THR A 5 0.46 7.24 9.29
C THR A 5 1.27 7.50 8.03
N TRP A 6 0.68 8.18 7.02
CA TRP A 6 1.26 8.39 5.70
C TRP A 6 1.05 9.84 5.24
N ILE A 7 2.07 10.42 4.61
CA ILE A 7 2.01 11.78 4.05
C ILE A 7 1.08 11.83 2.82
N THR A 8 0.98 10.72 2.08
CA THR A 8 0.18 10.60 0.84
C THR A 8 -1.17 9.89 1.06
N LYS A 9 -2.12 10.10 0.14
CA LYS A 9 -3.42 9.40 0.13
C LYS A 9 -3.28 7.90 -0.15
N LEU A 10 -4.19 7.10 0.41
CA LEU A 10 -4.30 5.67 0.11
C LEU A 10 -4.89 5.45 -1.30
N PRO A 11 -4.40 4.46 -2.05
CA PRO A 11 -4.90 4.17 -3.40
C PRO A 11 -6.25 3.46 -3.36
N LYS A 12 -7.14 3.79 -4.29
CA LYS A 12 -8.48 3.19 -4.40
C LYS A 12 -8.52 2.08 -5.46
N VAL A 13 -9.58 1.27 -5.45
CA VAL A 13 -9.88 0.30 -6.52
C VAL A 13 -10.91 0.90 -7.49
N GLY A 14 -10.54 1.04 -8.76
CA GLY A 14 -11.43 1.50 -9.82
C GLY A 14 -12.24 0.35 -10.42
N ILE A 15 -13.56 0.52 -10.52
CA ILE A 15 -14.47 -0.47 -11.11
C ILE A 15 -14.99 0.04 -12.46
N ARG A 16 -14.72 -0.71 -13.53
CA ARG A 16 -15.03 -0.37 -14.93
C ARG A 16 -16.17 -1.27 -15.44
N PRO A 17 -17.45 -0.86 -15.30
CA PRO A 17 -18.58 -1.55 -15.92
C PRO A 17 -18.51 -1.40 -17.45
N VAL A 18 -18.17 -2.44 -18.20
CA VAL A 18 -18.14 -2.40 -19.68
C VAL A 18 -19.38 -3.05 -20.27
N ILE A 19 -19.89 -2.50 -21.37
CA ILE A 19 -21.18 -2.85 -21.97
C ILE A 19 -21.12 -2.93 -23.50
N ASP A 20 -22.11 -3.57 -24.12
CA ASP A 20 -22.31 -3.47 -25.58
C ASP A 20 -22.76 -2.05 -25.95
N GLY A 21 -22.01 -1.39 -26.85
CA GLY A 21 -22.30 -0.02 -27.28
C GLY A 21 -23.53 0.17 -28.17
N ARG A 22 -24.22 -0.91 -28.60
CA ARG A 22 -25.39 -0.82 -29.49
C ARG A 22 -26.63 -0.30 -28.76
N TYR A 23 -27.01 0.93 -29.06
CA TYR A 23 -28.32 1.50 -28.71
C TYR A 23 -29.46 0.94 -29.58
N GLY A 24 -30.70 1.18 -29.16
CA GLY A 24 -31.90 0.68 -29.85
C GLY A 24 -32.43 -0.63 -29.27
N GLY A 25 -32.07 -0.94 -28.02
CA GLY A 25 -32.64 -2.04 -27.23
C GLY A 25 -31.60 -2.96 -26.59
N VAL A 26 -30.38 -3.06 -27.13
CA VAL A 26 -29.37 -3.97 -26.58
C VAL A 26 -28.75 -3.37 -25.32
N ARG A 27 -28.09 -2.21 -25.44
CA ARG A 27 -27.43 -1.53 -24.32
C ARG A 27 -28.41 -1.23 -23.19
N GLU A 28 -29.56 -0.65 -23.53
CA GLU A 28 -30.59 -0.25 -22.57
C GLU A 28 -31.11 -1.44 -21.75
N SER A 29 -31.09 -2.66 -22.31
CA SER A 29 -31.51 -3.88 -21.60
C SER A 29 -30.45 -4.45 -20.63
N LEU A 30 -29.23 -3.90 -20.65
CA LEU A 30 -28.06 -4.43 -19.93
C LEU A 30 -27.52 -3.48 -18.85
N GLU A 31 -27.75 -2.17 -18.97
CA GLU A 31 -27.24 -1.12 -18.05
C GLU A 31 -27.41 -1.52 -16.58
N ASP A 32 -28.63 -1.84 -16.15
CA ASP A 32 -28.92 -2.19 -14.75
C ASP A 32 -28.13 -3.42 -14.27
N GLN A 33 -27.99 -4.46 -15.12
CA GLN A 33 -27.27 -5.67 -14.75
C GLN A 33 -25.76 -5.41 -14.67
N VAL A 34 -25.21 -4.66 -15.62
CA VAL A 34 -23.77 -4.33 -15.66
C VAL A 34 -23.42 -3.49 -14.43
N MET A 35 -24.24 -2.49 -14.10
CA MET A 35 -24.03 -1.66 -12.91
C MET A 35 -24.23 -2.44 -11.61
N ALA A 36 -25.21 -3.33 -11.52
CA ALA A 36 -25.39 -4.19 -10.34
C ALA A 36 -24.20 -5.12 -10.10
N MET A 37 -23.59 -5.64 -11.17
CA MET A 37 -22.37 -6.46 -11.11
C MET A 37 -21.17 -5.63 -10.62
N ALA A 38 -21.01 -4.40 -11.11
CA ALA A 38 -19.98 -3.48 -10.65
C ALA A 38 -20.15 -3.10 -9.17
N GLN A 39 -21.38 -2.80 -8.74
CA GLN A 39 -21.68 -2.50 -7.34
C GLN A 39 -21.39 -3.70 -6.45
N SER A 40 -21.78 -4.91 -6.86
CA SER A 40 -21.53 -6.13 -6.08
C SER A 40 -20.03 -6.40 -5.90
N ALA A 41 -19.21 -6.14 -6.93
CA ALA A 41 -17.76 -6.23 -6.83
C ALA A 41 -17.18 -5.18 -5.87
N ALA A 42 -17.65 -3.94 -5.94
CA ALA A 42 -17.24 -2.87 -5.03
C ALA A 42 -17.60 -3.19 -3.56
N ASP A 43 -18.81 -3.68 -3.32
CA ASP A 43 -19.29 -4.03 -1.99
C ASP A 43 -18.50 -5.20 -1.40
N LEU A 44 -18.20 -6.23 -2.21
CA LEU A 44 -17.35 -7.34 -1.81
C LEU A 44 -15.96 -6.87 -1.40
N ILE A 45 -15.31 -6.05 -2.23
CA ILE A 45 -13.95 -5.55 -1.96
C ILE A 45 -13.94 -4.67 -0.70
N THR A 46 -14.88 -3.73 -0.60
CA THR A 46 -15.01 -2.80 0.53
C THR A 46 -15.28 -3.53 1.85
N SER A 47 -16.14 -4.56 1.83
CA SER A 47 -16.48 -5.32 3.03
C SER A 47 -15.42 -6.34 3.46
N ALA A 48 -14.65 -6.89 2.51
CA ALA A 48 -13.66 -7.93 2.77
C ALA A 48 -12.25 -7.39 3.06
N LEU A 49 -11.89 -6.21 2.54
CA LEU A 49 -10.54 -5.67 2.62
C LEU A 49 -10.46 -4.38 3.43
N LYS A 50 -9.34 -4.23 4.13
CA LYS A 50 -8.98 -3.03 4.89
C LYS A 50 -7.60 -2.54 4.51
N TYR A 51 -7.39 -1.23 4.62
CA TYR A 51 -6.08 -0.61 4.57
C TYR A 51 -5.29 -0.88 5.87
N PRO A 52 -3.97 -0.60 5.91
CA PRO A 52 -3.15 -0.79 7.10
C PRO A 52 -3.62 0.02 8.33
N ASN A 53 -4.32 1.14 8.13
CA ASN A 53 -4.91 1.93 9.21
C ASN A 53 -6.24 1.35 9.76
N GLY A 54 -6.70 0.22 9.22
CA GLY A 54 -7.93 -0.47 9.64
C GLY A 54 -9.21 0.02 8.96
N GLU A 55 -9.16 1.07 8.13
CA GLU A 55 -10.30 1.55 7.36
C GLU A 55 -10.65 0.60 6.21
N PRO A 56 -11.93 0.47 5.83
CA PRO A 56 -12.34 -0.28 4.64
C PRO A 56 -11.70 0.26 3.36
N VAL A 57 -11.38 -0.63 2.42
CA VAL A 57 -10.89 -0.22 1.10
C VAL A 57 -11.97 0.57 0.35
N GLU A 58 -11.57 1.66 -0.30
CA GLU A 58 -12.48 2.47 -1.11
C GLU A 58 -12.48 2.01 -2.57
N CYS A 59 -13.68 1.97 -3.16
CA CYS A 59 -13.88 1.72 -4.58
C CYS A 59 -14.41 2.96 -5.31
N VAL A 60 -13.98 3.17 -6.54
CA VAL A 60 -14.43 4.26 -7.43
C VAL A 60 -15.03 3.64 -8.67
N MET A 61 -16.33 3.84 -8.89
CA MET A 61 -17.00 3.37 -10.10
C MET A 61 -16.86 4.41 -11.23
N ALA A 62 -16.81 3.94 -12.49
CA ALA A 62 -17.03 4.82 -13.64
C ALA A 62 -18.42 5.49 -13.55
N ASP A 63 -18.55 6.71 -14.09
CA ASP A 63 -19.83 7.45 -14.04
C ASP A 63 -20.92 6.84 -14.93
N SER A 64 -20.53 6.04 -15.91
CA SER A 64 -21.42 5.33 -16.84
C SER A 64 -20.82 4.00 -17.24
N CYS A 65 -21.66 3.11 -17.80
CA CYS A 65 -21.14 1.93 -18.48
C CYS A 65 -20.29 2.34 -19.70
N ILE A 66 -19.25 1.55 -19.96
CA ILE A 66 -18.23 1.82 -20.97
C ILE A 66 -18.51 0.93 -22.19
N GLY A 67 -19.15 1.50 -23.20
CA GLY A 67 -19.43 0.86 -24.49
C GLY A 67 -18.42 1.19 -25.59
N GLY A 68 -17.59 2.21 -25.39
CA GLY A 68 -16.54 2.58 -26.34
C GLY A 68 -15.50 3.55 -25.78
N VAL A 69 -14.62 4.02 -26.67
CA VAL A 69 -13.39 4.75 -26.29
C VAL A 69 -13.64 6.07 -25.57
N ALA A 70 -14.72 6.79 -25.90
CA ALA A 70 -15.03 8.08 -25.25
C ALA A 70 -15.35 7.89 -23.75
N GLU A 71 -16.15 6.87 -23.43
CA GLU A 71 -16.51 6.53 -22.04
C GLU A 71 -15.31 5.91 -21.30
N ALA A 72 -14.48 5.12 -22.01
CA ALA A 72 -13.25 4.58 -21.45
C ALA A 72 -12.26 5.70 -21.07
N ALA A 73 -12.15 6.75 -21.90
CA ALA A 73 -11.31 7.92 -21.64
C ALA A 73 -11.84 8.73 -20.45
N ALA A 74 -13.15 8.99 -20.37
CA ALA A 74 -13.76 9.68 -19.23
C ALA A 74 -13.56 8.90 -17.91
N CYS A 75 -13.68 7.57 -17.96
CA CYS A 75 -13.38 6.71 -16.81
C CYS A 75 -11.92 6.81 -16.37
N ALA A 76 -10.97 6.82 -17.32
CA ALA A 76 -9.54 6.96 -17.01
C ALA A 76 -9.25 8.32 -16.34
N GLU A 77 -9.79 9.41 -16.88
CA GLU A 77 -9.65 10.76 -16.32
C GLU A 77 -10.15 10.83 -14.87
N LYS A 78 -11.34 10.29 -14.60
CA LYS A 78 -11.88 10.20 -13.24
C LYS A 78 -10.97 9.39 -12.32
N PHE A 79 -10.50 8.24 -12.78
CA PHE A 79 -9.67 7.35 -11.97
C PHE A 79 -8.34 7.97 -11.60
N ASP A 80 -7.73 8.74 -12.51
CA ASP A 80 -6.49 9.45 -12.25
C ASP A 80 -6.69 10.58 -11.22
N ALA A 81 -7.81 11.31 -11.29
CA ALA A 81 -8.17 12.33 -10.30
C ALA A 81 -8.48 11.76 -8.90
N GLU A 82 -9.02 10.54 -8.84
CA GLU A 82 -9.43 9.86 -7.60
C GLU A 82 -8.33 8.99 -6.96
N ASN A 83 -7.10 9.03 -7.47
CA ASN A 83 -5.98 8.20 -6.98
C ASN A 83 -6.30 6.69 -7.03
N VAL A 84 -6.92 6.23 -8.11
CA VAL A 84 -7.13 4.80 -8.35
C VAL A 84 -5.80 4.13 -8.65
N GLY A 85 -5.43 3.14 -7.83
CA GLY A 85 -4.20 2.37 -8.01
C GLY A 85 -4.39 1.00 -8.66
N VAL A 86 -5.63 0.48 -8.66
CA VAL A 86 -5.98 -0.86 -9.17
C VAL A 86 -7.22 -0.78 -10.03
N SER A 87 -7.27 -1.50 -11.13
CA SER A 87 -8.38 -1.46 -12.10
C SER A 87 -9.07 -2.81 -12.23
N LEU A 88 -10.38 -2.87 -12.01
CA LEU A 88 -11.20 -4.05 -12.21
C LEU A 88 -12.29 -3.76 -13.23
N THR A 89 -12.21 -4.41 -14.40
CA THR A 89 -13.27 -4.38 -15.40
C THR A 89 -14.26 -5.52 -15.17
N VAL A 90 -15.55 -5.24 -15.26
CA VAL A 90 -16.62 -6.23 -15.07
C VAL A 90 -17.63 -6.16 -16.21
N THR A 91 -18.15 -7.30 -16.66
CA THR A 91 -19.29 -7.31 -17.58
C THR A 91 -20.04 -8.64 -17.63
N PRO A 92 -21.37 -8.60 -17.85
CA PRO A 92 -22.16 -9.75 -18.21
C PRO A 92 -22.28 -10.00 -19.72
N CYS A 93 -21.70 -9.17 -20.60
CA CYS A 93 -22.02 -9.19 -22.02
C CYS A 93 -20.81 -9.01 -22.97
N TRP A 94 -21.09 -9.07 -24.27
CA TRP A 94 -20.11 -8.68 -25.29
C TRP A 94 -19.82 -7.18 -25.19
N CYS A 95 -18.55 -6.81 -25.29
CA CYS A 95 -18.11 -5.41 -25.42
C CYS A 95 -16.98 -5.33 -26.45
N TYR A 96 -16.62 -4.13 -26.91
CA TYR A 96 -15.72 -3.96 -28.06
C TYR A 96 -14.23 -3.99 -27.66
N GLY A 97 -13.77 -5.08 -27.04
CA GLY A 97 -12.37 -5.42 -26.80
C GLY A 97 -11.43 -4.22 -26.56
N SER A 98 -10.64 -3.85 -27.57
CA SER A 98 -9.65 -2.78 -27.46
C SER A 98 -10.21 -1.35 -27.35
N GLU A 99 -11.48 -1.13 -27.68
CA GLU A 99 -12.12 0.18 -27.51
C GLU A 99 -12.48 0.44 -26.04
N THR A 100 -12.72 -0.62 -25.26
CA THR A 100 -13.16 -0.53 -23.85
C THR A 100 -12.08 -0.90 -22.84
N MET A 101 -10.93 -1.40 -23.30
CA MET A 101 -9.84 -1.85 -22.42
C MET A 101 -9.23 -0.72 -21.58
N ASP A 102 -8.56 -1.07 -20.50
CA ASP A 102 -7.74 -0.14 -19.72
C ASP A 102 -6.33 -0.08 -20.32
N MET A 103 -5.94 1.10 -20.80
CA MET A 103 -4.67 1.33 -21.49
C MET A 103 -3.53 1.78 -20.56
N ASP A 104 -3.77 1.96 -19.26
CA ASP A 104 -2.73 2.34 -18.32
C ASP A 104 -1.66 1.23 -18.21
N PRO A 105 -0.36 1.51 -18.45
CA PRO A 105 0.66 0.47 -18.43
C PRO A 105 1.12 0.06 -17.01
N LEU A 106 0.83 0.86 -15.99
CA LEU A 106 1.36 0.71 -14.63
C LEU A 106 0.34 0.14 -13.64
N ARG A 107 -0.94 0.49 -13.76
CA ARG A 107 -1.98 0.02 -12.82
C ARG A 107 -2.19 -1.50 -12.97
N PRO A 108 -2.08 -2.29 -11.89
CA PRO A 108 -2.54 -3.67 -11.89
C PRO A 108 -4.00 -3.73 -12.33
N LYS A 109 -4.30 -4.61 -13.28
CA LYS A 109 -5.64 -4.69 -13.89
C LYS A 109 -6.16 -6.12 -14.02
N ALA A 110 -7.46 -6.28 -13.79
CA ALA A 110 -8.17 -7.53 -13.95
C ALA A 110 -9.48 -7.33 -14.71
N VAL A 111 -9.97 -8.41 -15.31
CA VAL A 111 -11.26 -8.47 -15.99
C VAL A 111 -12.06 -9.65 -15.46
N TRP A 112 -13.26 -9.39 -14.96
CA TRP A 112 -14.25 -10.40 -14.60
C TRP A 112 -15.35 -10.46 -15.65
N GLY A 113 -15.37 -11.54 -16.42
CA GLY A 113 -16.46 -11.85 -17.35
C GLY A 113 -17.45 -12.81 -16.69
N PHE A 114 -18.73 -12.42 -16.65
CA PHE A 114 -19.80 -13.28 -16.15
C PHE A 114 -19.92 -14.57 -16.98
N ASN A 115 -20.04 -15.71 -16.30
CA ASN A 115 -20.27 -17.00 -16.94
C ASN A 115 -21.77 -17.23 -17.13
N GLY A 116 -22.40 -16.43 -17.98
CA GLY A 116 -23.82 -16.56 -18.36
C GLY A 116 -23.96 -16.99 -19.83
N THR A 117 -25.16 -17.44 -20.21
CA THR A 117 -25.43 -17.92 -21.57
C THR A 117 -26.19 -16.91 -22.42
N GLU A 118 -27.01 -16.06 -21.81
CA GLU A 118 -27.88 -15.09 -22.46
C GLU A 118 -27.07 -13.99 -23.15
N ARG A 119 -25.91 -13.65 -22.58
CA ARG A 119 -24.99 -12.63 -23.07
C ARG A 119 -23.55 -13.10 -22.88
N PRO A 120 -22.67 -12.86 -23.87
CA PRO A 120 -21.39 -13.56 -23.94
C PRO A 120 -20.28 -12.84 -23.14
N GLY A 121 -20.46 -12.66 -21.83
CA GLY A 121 -19.47 -12.01 -20.93
C GLY A 121 -18.10 -12.70 -20.93
N ALA A 122 -18.08 -14.03 -20.94
CA ALA A 122 -16.87 -14.83 -21.05
C ALA A 122 -16.13 -14.64 -22.40
N VAL A 123 -16.87 -14.34 -23.47
CA VAL A 123 -16.28 -14.10 -24.79
C VAL A 123 -15.59 -12.73 -24.82
N TYR A 124 -16.21 -11.71 -24.21
CA TYR A 124 -15.53 -10.43 -24.00
C TYR A 124 -14.25 -10.62 -23.19
N LEU A 125 -14.31 -11.37 -22.08
CA LEU A 125 -13.16 -11.66 -21.23
C LEU A 125 -11.99 -12.22 -22.06
N ALA A 126 -12.22 -13.27 -22.85
CA ALA A 126 -11.19 -13.85 -23.69
C ALA A 126 -10.65 -12.86 -24.74
N ALA A 127 -11.54 -12.10 -25.39
CA ALA A 127 -11.17 -11.13 -26.43
C ALA A 127 -10.33 -9.97 -25.88
N VAL A 128 -10.71 -9.39 -24.75
CA VAL A 128 -9.98 -8.27 -24.16
C VAL A 128 -8.65 -8.72 -23.55
N LEU A 129 -8.56 -9.93 -22.98
CA LEU A 129 -7.29 -10.49 -22.52
C LEU A 129 -6.33 -10.76 -23.69
N ALA A 130 -6.85 -11.19 -24.85
CA ALA A 130 -6.04 -11.30 -26.06
C ALA A 130 -5.51 -9.93 -26.51
N ALA A 131 -6.34 -8.87 -26.45
CA ALA A 131 -5.90 -7.51 -26.75
C ALA A 131 -4.84 -7.00 -25.76
N HIS A 132 -5.00 -7.27 -24.47
CA HIS A 132 -4.01 -6.98 -23.43
C HIS A 132 -2.66 -7.67 -23.71
N ALA A 133 -2.67 -8.97 -24.02
CA ALA A 133 -1.47 -9.71 -24.37
C ALA A 133 -0.81 -9.18 -25.66
N GLN A 134 -1.61 -8.90 -26.68
CA GLN A 134 -1.11 -8.35 -27.96
C GLN A 134 -0.46 -6.98 -27.80
N LYS A 135 -0.93 -6.15 -26.86
CA LYS A 135 -0.42 -4.80 -26.61
C LYS A 135 0.67 -4.74 -25.53
N GLY A 136 1.06 -5.88 -24.93
CA GLY A 136 2.04 -5.90 -23.85
C GLY A 136 1.55 -5.23 -22.56
N LEU A 137 0.24 -5.31 -22.27
CA LEU A 137 -0.40 -4.75 -21.08
C LEU A 137 -1.00 -5.88 -20.23
N PRO A 138 -0.22 -6.53 -19.35
CA PRO A 138 -0.70 -7.69 -18.59
C PRO A 138 -1.99 -7.41 -17.81
N ALA A 139 -2.93 -8.35 -17.87
CA ALA A 139 -4.21 -8.30 -17.16
C ALA A 139 -4.60 -9.68 -16.64
N PHE A 140 -5.22 -9.72 -15.46
CA PHE A 140 -5.72 -10.96 -14.86
C PHE A 140 -7.12 -11.30 -15.38
N GLY A 141 -7.34 -12.56 -15.76
CA GLY A 141 -8.66 -13.07 -16.12
C GLY A 141 -9.37 -13.71 -14.93
N ILE A 142 -10.60 -13.28 -14.66
CA ILE A 142 -11.46 -13.84 -13.61
C ILE A 142 -12.70 -14.43 -14.29
N TYR A 143 -12.81 -15.75 -14.23
CA TYR A 143 -13.90 -16.52 -14.80
C TYR A 143 -14.40 -17.53 -13.76
N GLY A 144 -15.71 -17.54 -13.52
CA GLY A 144 -16.37 -18.48 -12.62
C GLY A 144 -16.51 -19.85 -13.26
N ARG A 145 -16.29 -20.91 -12.48
CA ARG A 145 -16.32 -22.29 -12.98
C ARG A 145 -17.69 -22.68 -13.55
N ASP A 146 -18.74 -22.36 -12.81
CA ASP A 146 -20.10 -22.83 -13.10
C ASP A 146 -20.91 -21.74 -13.82
N VAL A 147 -21.77 -22.18 -14.75
CA VAL A 147 -22.68 -21.27 -15.46
C VAL A 147 -23.70 -20.71 -14.47
N GLN A 148 -23.94 -19.40 -14.55
CA GLN A 148 -24.90 -18.68 -13.72
C GLN A 148 -26.06 -18.14 -14.57
N ASP A 149 -27.28 -18.25 -14.05
CA ASP A 149 -28.43 -17.51 -14.57
C ASP A 149 -28.23 -16.00 -14.35
N LYS A 150 -28.91 -15.17 -15.14
CA LYS A 150 -28.88 -13.71 -15.00
C LYS A 150 -29.05 -13.26 -13.53
N GLY A 151 -28.04 -12.55 -13.01
CA GLY A 151 -28.04 -12.02 -11.65
C GLY A 151 -26.75 -11.29 -11.29
N ALA A 152 -26.60 -10.93 -10.02
CA ALA A 152 -25.44 -10.22 -9.48
C ALA A 152 -24.70 -11.00 -8.36
N SER A 153 -25.08 -12.26 -8.11
CA SER A 153 -24.39 -13.08 -7.11
C SER A 153 -22.96 -13.39 -7.57
N ILE A 154 -22.01 -13.22 -6.66
CA ILE A 154 -20.59 -13.52 -6.89
C ILE A 154 -20.31 -14.94 -6.37
N PRO A 155 -19.94 -15.90 -7.24
CA PRO A 155 -19.53 -17.23 -6.80
C PRO A 155 -18.29 -17.21 -5.91
N ASP A 156 -18.12 -18.20 -5.04
CA ASP A 156 -16.97 -18.28 -4.13
C ASP A 156 -15.62 -18.27 -4.87
N ASP A 157 -15.52 -18.99 -6.00
CA ASP A 157 -14.28 -19.06 -6.78
C ASP A 157 -13.95 -17.75 -7.51
N VAL A 158 -14.95 -16.93 -7.80
CA VAL A 158 -14.80 -15.57 -8.33
C VAL A 158 -14.43 -14.61 -7.20
N SER A 159 -15.12 -14.71 -6.06
CA SER A 159 -14.86 -13.90 -4.86
C SER A 159 -13.41 -14.04 -4.38
N GLU A 160 -12.91 -15.27 -4.30
CA GLU A 160 -11.51 -15.57 -3.95
C GLU A 160 -10.53 -14.85 -4.89
N LYS A 161 -10.77 -14.91 -6.20
CA LYS A 161 -9.91 -14.28 -7.22
C LYS A 161 -9.98 -12.77 -7.16
N LEU A 162 -11.17 -12.19 -6.98
CA LEU A 162 -11.37 -10.74 -6.84
C LEU A 162 -10.62 -10.20 -5.63
N ILE A 163 -10.80 -10.82 -4.46
CA ILE A 163 -10.16 -10.42 -3.21
C ILE A 163 -8.64 -10.59 -3.31
N ARG A 164 -8.16 -11.73 -3.84
CA ARG A 164 -6.72 -11.97 -4.03
C ARG A 164 -6.08 -10.91 -4.93
N PHE A 165 -6.71 -10.64 -6.07
CA PHE A 165 -6.24 -9.63 -7.03
C PHE A 165 -6.22 -8.24 -6.40
N ALA A 166 -7.34 -7.80 -5.81
CA ALA A 166 -7.45 -6.47 -5.21
C ALA A 166 -6.41 -6.28 -4.09
N LYS A 167 -6.25 -7.28 -3.21
CA LYS A 167 -5.26 -7.24 -2.13
C LYS A 167 -3.83 -7.10 -2.65
N ALA A 168 -3.46 -7.89 -3.67
CA ALA A 168 -2.13 -7.83 -4.26
C ALA A 168 -1.89 -6.51 -5.01
N GLY A 169 -2.87 -6.05 -5.80
CA GLY A 169 -2.79 -4.80 -6.53
C GLY A 169 -2.66 -3.58 -5.60
N LEU A 170 -3.40 -3.57 -4.48
CA LEU A 170 -3.31 -2.51 -3.49
C LEU A 170 -1.95 -2.48 -2.80
N ALA A 171 -1.34 -3.64 -2.51
CA ALA A 171 0.02 -3.69 -1.97
C ALA A 171 1.03 -3.03 -2.92
N VAL A 172 0.95 -3.32 -4.22
CA VAL A 172 1.77 -2.66 -5.26
C VAL A 172 1.50 -1.15 -5.30
N ALA A 173 0.23 -0.74 -5.33
CA ALA A 173 -0.15 0.66 -5.40
C ALA A 173 0.25 1.47 -4.16
N MET A 174 0.26 0.86 -2.98
CA MET A 174 0.65 1.52 -1.72
C MET A 174 2.15 1.80 -1.63
N MET A 175 3.00 0.95 -2.21
CA MET A 175 4.46 1.15 -2.25
C MET A 175 4.85 2.32 -3.16
N LYS A 176 4.16 2.48 -4.30
CA LYS A 176 4.50 3.51 -5.28
C LYS A 176 4.56 4.92 -4.66
N GLY A 177 5.66 5.62 -4.91
CA GLY A 177 5.93 6.97 -4.43
C GLY A 177 6.28 7.08 -2.94
N LYS A 178 6.40 5.96 -2.21
CA LYS A 178 6.90 5.93 -0.83
C LYS A 178 8.41 5.76 -0.81
N SER A 179 9.01 5.96 0.36
CA SER A 179 10.44 5.78 0.57
C SER A 179 10.75 4.51 1.35
N TYR A 180 11.91 3.92 1.09
CA TYR A 180 12.66 3.13 2.06
C TYR A 180 13.70 4.05 2.71
N LEU A 181 13.76 4.08 4.04
CA LEU A 181 14.72 4.91 4.78
C LEU A 181 15.86 4.04 5.33
N SER A 182 17.05 4.18 4.73
CA SER A 182 18.28 3.58 5.23
C SER A 182 18.90 4.47 6.30
N MET A 183 18.86 4.01 7.56
CA MET A 183 19.49 4.68 8.69
C MET A 183 20.87 4.06 8.90
N GLY A 184 21.89 4.74 8.38
CA GLY A 184 23.22 4.19 8.15
C GLY A 184 23.34 3.52 6.77
N GLY A 185 24.41 2.75 6.59
CA GLY A 185 24.72 1.98 5.39
C GLY A 185 24.83 0.47 5.65
N CYS A 186 25.84 -0.16 5.07
CA CYS A 186 26.02 -1.61 5.16
C CYS A 186 26.39 -2.06 6.57
N SER A 187 25.66 -3.05 7.11
CA SER A 187 25.94 -3.67 8.40
C SER A 187 26.77 -4.94 8.20
N MET A 188 28.02 -4.94 8.67
CA MET A 188 28.89 -6.13 8.71
C MET A 188 29.08 -6.88 7.37
N GLY A 189 28.95 -6.20 6.23
CA GLY A 189 29.05 -6.84 4.92
C GLY A 189 27.84 -7.69 4.53
N ILE A 190 26.70 -7.53 5.21
CA ILE A 190 25.45 -8.23 4.87
C ILE A 190 24.96 -7.69 3.52
N ALA A 191 24.87 -8.56 2.52
CA ALA A 191 24.51 -8.19 1.16
C ALA A 191 23.18 -7.40 1.07
N GLY A 192 22.15 -7.82 1.82
CA GLY A 192 20.86 -7.14 1.85
C GLY A 192 20.87 -5.74 2.49
N SER A 193 21.96 -5.35 3.16
CA SER A 193 22.16 -3.98 3.69
C SER A 193 22.94 -3.08 2.73
N ILE A 194 23.41 -3.62 1.61
CA ILE A 194 23.91 -2.83 0.49
C ILE A 194 22.67 -2.44 -0.33
N VAL A 195 22.09 -1.28 -0.02
CA VAL A 195 20.79 -0.87 -0.59
C VAL A 195 20.90 -0.65 -2.10
N ASP A 196 20.23 -1.52 -2.85
CA ASP A 196 20.12 -1.46 -4.30
C ASP A 196 18.98 -0.51 -4.71
N GLN A 197 19.32 0.76 -4.99
CA GLN A 197 18.32 1.78 -5.34
C GLN A 197 17.54 1.45 -6.62
N PRO A 198 18.17 1.00 -7.72
CA PRO A 198 17.46 0.52 -8.92
C PRO A 198 16.36 -0.49 -8.64
N PHE A 199 16.55 -1.43 -7.70
CA PHE A 199 15.49 -2.36 -7.32
C PHE A 199 14.25 -1.64 -6.77
N PHE A 200 14.43 -0.69 -5.84
CA PHE A 200 13.31 0.07 -5.28
C PHE A 200 12.63 0.95 -6.33
N GLU A 201 13.41 1.60 -7.19
CA GLU A 201 12.91 2.53 -8.21
C GLU A 201 12.16 1.79 -9.33
N ASP A 202 12.78 0.78 -9.94
CA ASP A 202 12.26 0.11 -11.14
C ASP A 202 11.12 -0.88 -10.80
N TYR A 203 11.24 -1.63 -9.70
CA TYR A 203 10.27 -2.69 -9.38
C TYR A 203 9.14 -2.23 -8.46
N LEU A 204 9.45 -1.36 -7.49
CA LEU A 204 8.49 -0.95 -6.46
C LEU A 204 7.95 0.46 -6.70
N GLY A 205 8.57 1.23 -7.61
CA GLY A 205 8.26 2.65 -7.81
C GLY A 205 8.50 3.47 -6.54
N MET A 206 9.42 3.02 -5.70
CA MET A 206 9.78 3.64 -4.41
C MET A 206 11.00 4.55 -4.56
N ARG A 207 11.21 5.39 -3.56
CA ARG A 207 12.45 6.17 -3.36
C ARG A 207 13.32 5.48 -2.32
N VAL A 208 14.62 5.76 -2.33
CA VAL A 208 15.52 5.42 -1.23
C VAL A 208 16.05 6.71 -0.63
N GLU A 209 15.78 6.92 0.66
CA GLU A 209 16.38 8.00 1.44
C GLU A 209 17.46 7.40 2.34
N VAL A 210 18.56 8.12 2.52
CA VAL A 210 19.72 7.65 3.29
C VAL A 210 20.14 8.73 4.26
N ILE A 211 20.22 8.37 5.53
CA ILE A 211 20.77 9.23 6.59
C ILE A 211 21.97 8.54 7.23
N ASP A 212 22.92 9.31 7.75
CA ASP A 212 23.95 8.76 8.62
C ASP A 212 23.42 8.59 10.06
N LEU A 213 23.94 7.61 10.80
CA LEU A 213 23.55 7.39 12.19
C LEU A 213 23.95 8.54 13.12
N SER A 214 24.86 9.44 12.71
CA SER A 214 25.12 10.69 13.44
C SER A 214 23.87 11.56 13.61
N LEU A 215 22.84 11.38 12.78
CA LEU A 215 21.59 12.11 12.96
C LEU A 215 20.88 11.73 14.26
N PHE A 216 20.99 10.48 14.72
CA PHE A 216 20.44 10.07 16.01
C PHE A 216 21.16 10.78 17.15
N THR A 217 22.50 10.82 17.14
CA THR A 217 23.25 11.50 18.21
C THR A 217 22.97 12.99 18.22
N HIS A 218 22.81 13.62 17.05
CA HIS A 218 22.38 15.01 16.95
C HIS A 218 21.01 15.24 17.59
N ARG A 219 19.99 14.45 17.21
CA ARG A 219 18.64 14.61 17.75
C ARG A 219 18.54 14.29 19.25
N MET A 220 19.29 13.30 19.73
CA MET A 220 19.35 12.96 21.15
C MET A 220 20.04 14.06 21.97
N ARG A 221 21.16 14.61 21.47
CA ARG A 221 21.92 15.67 22.15
C ARG A 221 21.15 16.98 22.24
N ASP A 222 20.48 17.36 21.15
CA ASP A 222 19.80 18.65 21.02
C ASP A 222 18.30 18.56 21.32
N GLU A 223 17.85 17.43 21.89
CA GLU A 223 16.46 17.17 22.31
C GLU A 223 15.41 17.37 21.20
N ILE A 224 15.74 16.95 19.97
CA ILE A 224 14.88 17.05 18.79
C ILE A 224 13.93 15.85 18.71
N TYR A 225 12.99 15.81 19.65
CA TYR A 225 11.89 14.84 19.77
C TYR A 225 10.83 15.43 20.73
N ASP A 226 9.61 14.86 20.78
CA ASP A 226 8.61 15.29 21.77
C ASP A 226 9.01 14.80 23.17
N THR A 227 9.47 15.73 24.02
CA THR A 227 9.90 15.43 25.39
C THR A 227 8.75 15.01 26.30
N GLU A 228 7.53 15.50 26.08
CA GLU A 228 6.35 15.06 26.84
C GLU A 228 5.97 13.63 26.46
N GLU A 229 6.10 13.26 25.19
CA GLU A 229 5.92 11.88 24.76
C GLU A 229 6.99 10.97 25.35
N TYR A 230 8.26 11.38 25.31
CA TYR A 230 9.38 10.64 25.87
C TYR A 230 9.14 10.29 27.35
N GLU A 231 8.73 11.25 28.19
CA GLU A 231 8.46 11.00 29.61
C GLU A 231 7.34 9.96 29.81
N ARG A 232 6.27 10.04 29.02
CA ARG A 232 5.18 9.06 29.07
C ARG A 232 5.65 7.68 28.60
N ALA A 233 6.42 7.63 27.52
CA ALA A 233 6.94 6.40 26.94
C ALA A 233 7.91 5.69 27.92
N LEU A 234 8.82 6.44 28.54
CA LEU A 234 9.76 5.89 29.51
C LEU A 234 9.04 5.37 30.77
N ALA A 235 8.04 6.10 31.27
CA ALA A 235 7.20 5.63 32.37
C ALA A 235 6.47 4.34 32.02
N TRP A 236 5.89 4.27 30.81
CA TRP A 236 5.23 3.07 30.31
C TRP A 236 6.20 1.89 30.18
N VAL A 237 7.42 2.11 29.67
CA VAL A 237 8.46 1.09 29.55
C VAL A 237 8.83 0.54 30.93
N LYS A 238 9.06 1.42 31.92
CA LYS A 238 9.38 1.00 33.29
C LYS A 238 8.27 0.14 33.93
N GLU A 239 7.01 0.43 33.60
CA GLU A 239 5.87 -0.33 34.12
C GLU A 239 5.66 -1.68 33.39
N ASN A 240 5.88 -1.72 32.08
CA ASN A 240 5.43 -2.82 31.23
C ASN A 240 6.55 -3.72 30.69
N CYS A 241 7.76 -3.18 30.49
CA CYS A 241 8.91 -3.90 29.94
C CYS A 241 9.77 -4.44 31.08
N LYS A 242 9.47 -5.68 31.51
CA LYS A 242 10.24 -6.34 32.58
C LYS A 242 11.62 -6.75 32.07
N GLU A 243 12.67 -6.26 32.72
CA GLU A 243 14.04 -6.70 32.45
C GLU A 243 14.22 -8.19 32.76
N GLY A 244 14.90 -8.89 31.86
CA GLY A 244 15.30 -10.28 32.04
C GLY A 244 16.56 -10.42 32.90
N GLU A 245 16.97 -11.66 33.13
CA GLU A 245 18.24 -11.97 33.78
C GLU A 245 19.44 -11.55 32.91
N ASP A 246 20.40 -10.82 33.49
CA ASP A 246 21.64 -10.46 32.79
C ASP A 246 22.58 -11.67 32.71
N THR A 247 22.77 -12.19 31.49
CA THR A 247 23.65 -13.33 31.21
C THR A 247 25.09 -12.93 30.89
N ASN A 248 25.43 -11.64 30.95
CA ASN A 248 26.81 -11.18 30.80
C ASN A 248 27.69 -11.73 31.92
N CYS A 249 28.95 -12.01 31.61
CA CYS A 249 29.89 -12.38 32.65
C CYS A 249 30.09 -11.19 33.63
N PRO A 250 30.49 -11.44 34.90
CA PRO A 250 30.56 -10.37 35.90
C PRO A 250 31.46 -9.18 35.54
N LYS A 251 32.40 -9.35 34.61
CA LYS A 251 33.28 -8.27 34.11
C LYS A 251 32.64 -7.39 33.04
N LYS A 252 31.54 -7.85 32.44
CA LYS A 252 30.78 -7.16 31.38
C LYS A 252 29.37 -6.76 31.83
N THR A 253 28.90 -7.26 32.96
CA THR A 253 27.69 -6.78 33.64
C THR A 253 27.81 -5.27 33.86
N ARG A 254 26.81 -4.54 33.39
CA ARG A 254 26.73 -3.07 33.50
C ARG A 254 26.14 -2.67 34.85
N SER A 255 26.43 -1.46 35.31
CA SER A 255 25.80 -0.95 36.54
C SER A 255 24.33 -0.61 36.27
N ARG A 256 23.53 -0.50 37.34
CA ARG A 256 22.11 -0.12 37.23
C ARG A 256 21.94 1.24 36.56
N GLU A 257 22.78 2.21 36.92
CA GLU A 257 22.78 3.54 36.33
C GLU A 257 23.02 3.47 34.81
N LYS A 258 23.96 2.62 34.37
CA LYS A 258 24.23 2.47 32.95
C LYS A 258 23.08 1.80 32.19
N LEU A 259 22.43 0.81 32.80
CA LEU A 259 21.25 0.17 32.21
C LEU A 259 20.07 1.14 32.13
N ASP A 260 19.89 2.01 33.12
CA ASP A 260 18.86 3.06 33.10
C ASP A 260 19.13 4.07 31.97
N GLU A 261 20.37 4.52 31.78
CA GLU A 261 20.76 5.35 30.62
C GLU A 261 20.46 4.66 29.28
N GLU A 262 20.75 3.37 29.16
CA GLU A 262 20.47 2.60 27.94
C GLU A 262 18.95 2.47 27.66
N TRP A 263 18.11 2.41 28.70
CA TRP A 263 16.66 2.49 28.52
C TRP A 263 16.21 3.86 28.01
N GLU A 264 16.75 4.94 28.57
CA GLU A 264 16.45 6.30 28.12
C GLU A 264 16.85 6.48 26.64
N ASP A 265 18.04 6.03 26.27
CA ASP A 265 18.52 6.06 24.89
C ASP A 265 17.63 5.23 23.96
N SER A 266 17.27 4.01 24.36
CA SER A 266 16.43 3.11 23.57
C SER A 266 15.07 3.72 23.25
N VAL A 267 14.43 4.35 24.24
CA VAL A 267 13.14 5.03 24.07
C VAL A 267 13.28 6.22 23.13
N LYS A 268 14.33 7.04 23.29
CA LYS A 268 14.61 8.17 22.39
C LYS A 268 14.85 7.69 20.96
N MET A 269 15.62 6.62 20.78
CA MET A 269 15.89 6.03 19.47
C MET A 269 14.58 5.59 18.79
N ALA A 270 13.68 4.91 19.50
CA ALA A 270 12.38 4.48 18.96
C ALA A 270 11.53 5.68 18.46
N ILE A 271 11.42 6.73 19.28
CA ILE A 271 10.70 7.96 18.92
C ILE A 271 11.36 8.64 17.71
N ILE A 272 12.69 8.78 17.72
CA ILE A 272 13.43 9.42 16.63
C ILE A 272 13.27 8.64 15.31
N THR A 273 13.37 7.32 15.34
CA THR A 273 13.15 6.46 14.15
C THR A 273 11.78 6.68 13.56
N ARG A 274 10.75 6.68 14.42
CA ARG A 274 9.36 6.93 14.02
C ARG A 274 9.20 8.30 13.35
N ASP A 275 9.72 9.35 14.00
CA ASP A 275 9.64 10.73 13.52
C ASP A 275 10.42 10.90 12.20
N LEU A 276 11.56 10.21 12.04
CA LEU A 276 12.31 10.18 10.79
C LEU A 276 11.51 9.52 9.67
N MET A 277 10.76 8.45 9.93
CA MET A 277 10.02 7.74 8.90
C MET A 277 8.86 8.57 8.33
N TYR A 278 7.95 9.04 9.18
CA TYR A 278 6.70 9.66 8.73
C TYR A 278 6.42 11.06 9.29
N GLY A 279 7.36 11.64 10.02
CA GLY A 279 7.27 13.01 10.53
C GLY A 279 6.54 13.11 11.87
N ASN A 280 6.56 14.32 12.43
CA ASN A 280 5.92 14.64 13.71
C ASN A 280 5.61 16.14 13.77
N ASP A 281 4.32 16.49 13.73
CA ASP A 281 3.88 17.90 13.76
C ASP A 281 4.31 18.63 15.04
N ARG A 282 4.54 17.92 16.15
CA ARG A 282 5.03 18.52 17.40
C ARG A 282 6.42 19.14 17.23
N LEU A 283 7.26 18.59 16.35
CA LEU A 283 8.56 19.18 16.05
C LEU A 283 8.44 20.58 15.43
N VAL A 284 7.36 20.88 14.70
CA VAL A 284 7.10 22.24 14.19
C VAL A 284 6.94 23.23 15.34
N GLU A 285 6.18 22.84 16.36
CA GLU A 285 5.91 23.66 17.55
C GLU A 285 7.18 23.88 18.39
N LEU A 286 8.10 22.91 18.36
CA LEU A 286 9.41 22.98 19.00
C LEU A 286 10.46 23.74 18.15
N GLY A 287 10.10 24.24 16.97
CA GLY A 287 10.97 25.05 16.10
C GLY A 287 11.77 24.26 15.05
N HIS A 288 11.52 22.95 14.93
CA HIS A 288 12.22 22.00 14.06
C HIS A 288 11.38 21.66 12.81
N GLN A 289 11.14 22.67 11.97
CA GLN A 289 10.21 22.57 10.83
C GLN A 289 10.70 21.62 9.73
N GLU A 290 12.01 21.44 9.58
CA GLU A 290 12.58 20.52 8.60
C GLU A 290 12.43 19.08 9.09
N GLU A 291 12.81 18.83 10.34
CA GLU A 291 12.79 17.53 11.00
C GLU A 291 11.38 16.98 11.15
N ALA A 292 10.39 17.86 11.34
CA ALA A 292 8.97 17.52 11.43
C ALA A 292 8.43 16.81 10.18
N ARG A 293 9.06 16.96 9.02
CA ARG A 293 8.53 16.44 7.74
C ARG A 293 8.73 14.93 7.57
N GLY A 294 9.72 14.35 8.24
CA GLY A 294 10.14 12.96 8.02
C GLY A 294 10.56 12.69 6.57
N HIS A 295 10.55 11.40 6.18
CA HIS A 295 11.05 10.93 4.88
C HIS A 295 10.01 10.19 4.03
N ASN A 296 8.72 10.25 4.40
CA ASN A 296 7.63 9.51 3.73
C ASN A 296 7.92 7.99 3.62
N ALA A 297 8.54 7.41 4.64
CA ALA A 297 9.06 6.05 4.59
C ALA A 297 8.01 5.02 5.04
N ILE A 298 7.74 4.03 4.18
CA ILE A 298 6.88 2.87 4.48
C ILE A 298 7.63 1.70 5.11
N ALA A 299 8.95 1.71 4.95
CA ALA A 299 9.85 0.81 5.61
C ALA A 299 11.18 1.53 5.87
N SER A 300 11.91 1.08 6.86
CA SER A 300 13.24 1.58 7.20
C SER A 300 14.15 0.43 7.62
N GLY A 301 15.45 0.70 7.71
CA GLY A 301 16.42 -0.20 8.30
C GLY A 301 17.46 0.57 9.12
N PHE A 302 17.82 0.05 10.28
CA PHE A 302 18.85 0.60 11.15
C PHE A 302 20.12 -0.24 11.05
N GLN A 303 21.21 0.36 10.56
CA GLN A 303 22.48 -0.35 10.36
C GLN A 303 22.99 -0.96 11.66
N GLY A 304 23.00 -0.18 12.76
CA GLY A 304 23.48 -0.56 14.08
C GLY A 304 24.92 -1.06 14.07
N GLN A 305 25.09 -2.36 13.84
CA GLN A 305 26.40 -2.97 13.85
C GLN A 305 27.27 -2.52 12.65
N ARG A 306 28.55 -2.21 12.84
CA ARG A 306 29.30 -2.22 14.12
C ARG A 306 29.48 -0.84 14.72
N GLN A 307 29.52 0.19 13.87
CA GLN A 307 29.94 1.54 14.24
C GLN A 307 29.07 2.18 15.32
N TRP A 308 27.76 1.94 15.28
CA TRP A 308 26.87 2.46 16.32
C TRP A 308 26.97 1.63 17.59
N THR A 309 26.76 0.32 17.50
CA THR A 309 26.71 -0.56 18.68
C THR A 309 28.04 -0.72 19.41
N ASP A 310 29.16 -0.38 18.77
CA ASP A 310 30.47 -0.36 19.42
C ASP A 310 30.64 0.87 20.35
N ALA A 311 29.79 1.90 20.21
CA ALA A 311 29.88 3.16 20.96
C ALA A 311 28.59 3.55 21.71
N PHE A 312 27.42 3.11 21.25
CA PHE A 312 26.10 3.53 21.73
C PHE A 312 25.20 2.32 22.00
N THR A 313 24.11 2.56 22.73
CA THR A 313 23.03 1.60 23.00
C THR A 313 22.50 0.99 21.70
N ASN A 314 22.31 -0.33 21.64
CA ASN A 314 21.88 -0.98 20.40
C ASN A 314 20.40 -0.65 20.04
N GLY A 315 19.99 -1.04 18.84
CA GLY A 315 18.63 -0.79 18.33
C GLY A 315 17.65 -1.93 18.58
N ASP A 316 17.85 -2.80 19.58
CA ASP A 316 17.01 -3.98 19.76
C ASP A 316 15.58 -3.62 20.21
N PHE A 317 15.43 -2.53 20.96
CA PHE A 317 14.14 -2.02 21.43
C PHE A 317 13.41 -1.13 20.42
N LEU A 318 14.14 -0.63 19.41
CA LEU A 318 13.68 0.35 18.41
C LEU A 318 12.32 -0.01 17.77
#